data_AF-A0AAQ3NT90-F1
#
_entry.id   AF-A0AAQ3NT90-F1
#
_cell.length_a   1.000
_cell.length_b   1.000
_cell.length_c   1.000
_cell.angle_alpha   90.00
_cell.angle_beta   90.00
_cell.angle_gamma   90.00
#
_symmetry.space_group_name_H-M   'P 1'
#
loop_
_entity.id
_entity.type
_entity.pdbx_description
1 polymer ?
#
loop_
_entity_poly.entity_id
_entity_poly.type
_entity_poly.pdbx_seq_one_letter_code
_entity_poly.pdbx_strand_id
1 'polypeptide(L)'
;TKSPKLVRVSIDEPLLPLEIFKDVEVLKFDYIFQANLYLNFDFQNLVQLQLEVVLDWLLVLKVLNHCPKLQSLVINITKVRYYQTLNLPGYEEDVWPYPQTVPACISSHLKTCCLIHYSGSKDEFHFARYMLENAKYLQTMKIRFDCGYVTMGTMNLSQEISLEFNHAYLLL
;
A
#
# COMPACT_ATOMS: atom_id res chain seq x y z
N THR A 1 -28.39 -7.62 -10.06
CA THR A 1 -27.10 -6.92 -9.93
C THR A 1 -27.02 -6.32 -8.54
N LYS A 2 -26.27 -6.94 -7.62
CA LYS A 2 -26.07 -6.41 -6.27
C LYS A 2 -25.06 -5.26 -6.43
N SER A 3 -25.44 -4.03 -6.11
CA SER A 3 -24.47 -2.92 -6.08
C SER A 3 -23.41 -3.27 -5.02
N PRO A 4 -22.11 -3.17 -5.32
CA PRO A 4 -21.09 -3.22 -4.27
C PRO A 4 -21.46 -2.14 -3.26
N LYS A 5 -21.81 -2.55 -2.04
CA LYS A 5 -22.08 -1.59 -0.96
C LYS A 5 -20.74 -1.01 -0.56
N LEU A 6 -20.40 0.15 -1.14
CA LEU A 6 -19.26 0.95 -0.70
C LEU A 6 -19.55 1.46 0.70
N VAL A 7 -18.74 1.02 1.67
CA VAL A 7 -18.80 1.56 3.03
C VAL A 7 -17.54 2.38 3.26
N ARG A 8 -17.73 3.69 3.44
CA ARG A 8 -16.65 4.59 3.86
C ARG A 8 -16.62 4.59 5.37
N VAL A 9 -15.47 4.24 5.94
CA VAL A 9 -15.28 4.21 7.38
C VAL A 9 -14.22 5.27 7.71
N SER A 10 -14.69 6.43 8.15
CA SER A 10 -13.81 7.42 8.77
C SER A 10 -13.59 6.99 10.21
N ILE A 11 -12.40 6.45 10.53
CA ILE A 11 -12.02 6.17 11.90
C ILE A 11 -11.44 7.46 12.51
N ASP A 12 -12.29 8.48 12.65
CA ASP A 12 -12.09 9.48 13.70
C ASP A 12 -12.71 9.00 15.03
N GLU A 13 -13.51 7.93 14.99
CA GLU A 13 -14.10 7.29 16.18
C GLU A 13 -13.37 5.98 16.54
N PRO A 14 -12.54 5.96 17.59
CA PRO A 14 -11.69 4.82 17.96
C PRO A 14 -12.45 3.60 18.53
N LEU A 15 -13.77 3.49 18.34
CA LEU A 15 -14.63 2.58 19.10
C LEU A 15 -15.47 1.60 18.28
N LEU A 16 -15.50 1.70 16.95
CA LEU A 16 -16.28 0.75 16.14
C LEU A 16 -15.47 -0.54 15.90
N PRO A 17 -15.96 -1.72 16.31
CA PRO A 17 -15.31 -2.98 15.99
C PRO A 17 -15.35 -3.19 14.48
N LEU A 18 -14.17 -3.27 13.85
CA LEU A 18 -14.04 -3.40 12.40
C LEU A 18 -14.73 -4.65 11.81
N GLU A 19 -15.05 -5.63 12.66
CA GLU A 19 -15.78 -6.84 12.30
C GLU A 19 -17.12 -6.54 11.63
N ILE A 20 -17.79 -5.42 11.97
CA ILE A 20 -19.06 -5.03 11.34
C ILE A 20 -18.92 -4.77 9.83
N PHE A 21 -17.70 -4.57 9.34
CA PHE A 21 -17.38 -4.35 7.95
C PHE A 21 -16.82 -5.59 7.23
N LYS A 22 -16.79 -6.77 7.87
CA LYS A 22 -16.20 -7.98 7.25
C LYS A 22 -16.84 -8.44 5.94
N ASP A 23 -18.13 -8.11 5.76
CA ASP A 23 -18.93 -8.49 4.60
C ASP A 23 -18.96 -7.43 3.48
N VAL A 24 -18.24 -6.31 3.62
CA VAL A 24 -18.22 -5.24 2.61
C VAL A 24 -17.29 -5.57 1.45
N GLU A 25 -17.65 -5.12 0.25
CA GLU A 25 -16.84 -5.31 -0.96
C GLU A 25 -15.85 -4.16 -1.17
N VAL A 26 -16.18 -2.97 -0.70
CA VAL A 26 -15.30 -1.80 -0.81
C VAL A 26 -15.22 -1.07 0.53
N LEU A 27 -14.00 -0.87 0.99
CA LEU A 27 -13.69 -0.25 2.27
C LEU A 27 -12.67 0.87 2.07
N LYS A 28 -12.90 2.00 2.73
CA LYS A 28 -11.96 3.11 2.82
C LYS A 28 -11.67 3.39 4.29
N PHE A 29 -10.39 3.43 4.65
CA PHE A 29 -9.88 3.90 5.94
C PHE A 29 -9.24 5.28 5.75
N ASP A 30 -9.81 6.28 6.43
CA ASP A 30 -9.32 7.67 6.36
C ASP A 30 -8.07 7.90 7.21
N TYR A 31 -7.81 7.07 8.23
CA TYR A 31 -6.53 7.00 8.96
C TYR A 31 -6.33 5.61 9.54
N ILE A 32 -5.17 5.00 9.28
CA ILE A 32 -4.72 3.82 10.03
C ILE A 32 -3.64 4.28 11.02
N PHE A 33 -4.04 4.58 12.27
CA PHE A 33 -3.12 5.07 13.30
C PHE A 33 -2.76 4.04 14.37
N GLN A 34 -3.37 2.85 14.34
CA GLN A 34 -3.17 1.88 15.41
C GLN A 34 -2.00 0.94 15.10
N ALA A 35 -0.86 1.21 15.74
CA ALA A 35 0.26 0.28 15.86
C ALA A 35 -0.15 -1.10 16.41
N ASN A 36 -1.34 -1.20 17.02
CA ASN A 36 -1.90 -2.39 17.66
C ASN A 36 -3.20 -2.89 17.00
N LEU A 37 -3.41 -2.62 15.71
CA LEU A 37 -4.55 -3.16 14.96
C LEU A 37 -4.52 -4.70 15.00
N TYR A 38 -5.32 -5.27 15.90
CA TYR A 38 -5.46 -6.71 16.07
C TYR A 38 -6.71 -7.16 15.32
N LEU A 39 -6.52 -7.59 14.08
CA LEU A 39 -7.59 -8.18 13.27
C LEU A 39 -7.64 -9.68 13.59
N ASN A 40 -8.67 -10.11 14.29
CA ASN A 40 -8.94 -11.53 14.55
C ASN A 40 -9.96 -12.13 13.56
N PHE A 41 -10.24 -11.41 12.47
CA PHE A 41 -11.20 -11.77 11.44
C PHE A 41 -10.67 -11.35 10.06
N ASP A 42 -11.23 -11.93 9.01
CA ASP A 42 -10.89 -11.62 7.63
C ASP A 42 -12.01 -10.88 6.92
N PHE A 43 -11.65 -9.93 6.08
CA PHE A 43 -12.52 -9.27 5.11
C PHE A 43 -12.74 -10.17 3.88
N GLN A 44 -13.51 -11.25 4.07
CA GLN A 44 -13.69 -12.33 3.09
C GLN A 44 -14.33 -11.90 1.76
N ASN A 45 -14.99 -10.74 1.73
CA ASN A 45 -15.66 -10.22 0.55
C ASN A 45 -15.01 -8.95 -0.01
N LEU A 46 -13.95 -8.45 0.62
CA LEU A 46 -13.35 -7.18 0.23
C LEU A 46 -12.58 -7.30 -1.08
N VAL A 47 -13.00 -6.51 -2.06
CA VAL A 47 -12.44 -6.46 -3.41
C VAL A 47 -11.62 -5.18 -3.61
N GLN A 48 -12.00 -4.09 -2.95
CA GLN A 48 -11.28 -2.83 -3.05
C GLN A 48 -11.04 -2.20 -1.67
N LEU A 49 -9.79 -1.79 -1.45
CA LEU A 49 -9.33 -1.19 -0.20
C LEU A 49 -8.64 0.13 -0.52
N GLN A 50 -9.05 1.19 0.17
CA GLN A 50 -8.38 2.48 0.16
C GLN A 50 -7.87 2.82 1.55
N LEU A 51 -6.59 3.15 1.66
CA LEU A 51 -5.90 3.46 2.91
C LEU A 51 -5.31 4.86 2.86
N GLU A 52 -5.38 5.58 3.96
CA GLU A 52 -4.50 6.73 4.24
C GLU A 52 -3.41 6.29 5.21
N VAL A 53 -2.15 6.39 4.79
CA VAL A 53 -0.99 5.82 5.48
C VAL A 53 0.02 6.92 5.76
N VAL A 54 0.41 7.06 7.02
CA VAL A 54 1.41 8.05 7.42
C VAL A 54 2.83 7.51 7.21
N LEU A 55 3.22 6.39 7.83
CA LEU A 55 4.60 5.84 7.73
C LEU A 55 4.75 4.32 8.01
N ASP A 56 3.67 3.55 8.11
CA ASP A 56 3.75 2.14 8.52
C ASP A 56 3.29 1.18 7.41
N TRP A 57 4.19 0.84 6.48
CA TRP A 57 3.84 -0.14 5.45
C TRP A 57 3.75 -1.57 5.99
N LEU A 58 4.34 -1.86 7.15
CA LEU A 58 4.18 -3.17 7.79
C LEU A 58 2.73 -3.37 8.21
N LEU A 59 2.12 -2.33 8.77
CA LEU A 59 0.71 -2.31 9.09
C LEU A 59 -0.17 -2.47 7.85
N VAL A 60 0.20 -1.85 6.71
CA VAL A 60 -0.46 -2.10 5.42
C VAL A 60 -0.45 -3.59 5.10
N LEU A 61 0.72 -4.25 5.14
CA LEU A 61 0.79 -5.69 4.85
C LEU A 61 0.00 -6.55 5.85
N LYS A 62 -0.02 -6.18 7.14
CA LYS A 62 -0.84 -6.85 8.15
C LYS A 62 -2.33 -6.79 7.78
N VAL A 63 -2.84 -5.63 7.36
CA VAL A 63 -4.22 -5.50 6.89
C VAL A 63 -4.47 -6.34 5.64
N LEU A 64 -3.53 -6.34 4.69
CA LEU A 64 -3.65 -7.13 3.46
C LEU A 64 -3.71 -8.64 3.71
N ASN A 65 -3.07 -9.15 4.77
CA ASN A 65 -3.18 -10.57 5.16
C ASN A 65 -4.63 -11.00 5.47
N HIS A 66 -5.47 -10.05 5.91
CA HIS A 66 -6.88 -10.29 6.22
C HIS A 66 -7.83 -10.01 5.06
N CYS A 67 -7.31 -9.75 3.85
CA CYS A 67 -8.12 -9.35 2.70
C CYS A 67 -8.00 -10.33 1.53
N PRO A 68 -8.32 -11.63 1.68
CA PRO A 68 -7.89 -12.69 0.76
C PRO A 68 -8.30 -12.49 -0.70
N LYS A 69 -9.42 -11.79 -0.98
CA LYS A 69 -9.95 -11.56 -2.33
C LYS A 69 -9.68 -10.16 -2.90
N LEU A 70 -8.79 -9.39 -2.27
CA LEU A 70 -8.55 -8.01 -2.67
C LEU A 70 -8.01 -7.92 -4.10
N GLN A 71 -8.65 -7.11 -4.95
CA GLN A 71 -8.27 -6.89 -6.34
C GLN A 71 -7.75 -5.47 -6.60
N SER A 72 -8.15 -4.51 -5.79
CA SER A 72 -7.75 -3.10 -5.95
C SER A 72 -7.28 -2.50 -4.63
N LEU A 73 -6.06 -1.95 -4.65
CA LEU A 73 -5.47 -1.26 -3.52
C LEU A 73 -5.17 0.19 -3.91
N VAL A 74 -5.62 1.14 -3.08
CA VAL A 74 -5.30 2.56 -3.20
C VAL A 74 -4.68 3.01 -1.88
N ILE A 75 -3.48 3.60 -1.92
CA ILE A 75 -2.79 4.13 -0.76
C ILE A 75 -2.57 5.63 -0.97
N ASN A 76 -3.14 6.42 -0.06
CA ASN A 76 -2.92 7.85 0.08
C ASN A 76 -1.81 8.07 1.12
N ILE A 77 -0.65 8.53 0.68
CA ILE A 77 0.52 8.69 1.55
C ILE A 77 0.46 10.06 2.21
N THR A 78 0.32 10.08 3.54
CA THR A 78 0.21 11.32 4.31
C THR A 78 1.53 11.66 4.98
N LYS A 79 2.10 12.80 4.63
CA LYS A 79 3.36 13.29 5.19
C LYS A 79 3.09 14.09 6.47
N VAL A 80 3.30 13.48 7.65
CA VAL A 80 3.25 14.23 8.92
C VAL A 80 4.64 14.80 9.22
N ARG A 81 4.75 16.13 9.23
CA ARG A 81 6.02 16.88 9.40
C ARG A 81 6.79 16.54 10.69
N TYR A 82 6.11 16.01 11.71
CA TYR A 82 6.70 15.76 13.03
C TYR A 82 7.56 14.49 13.14
N TYR A 83 7.43 13.53 12.20
CA TYR A 83 8.16 12.26 12.28
C TYR A 83 9.40 12.19 11.38
N GLN A 84 9.69 13.26 10.63
CA GLN A 84 10.91 13.35 9.81
C GLN A 84 12.20 13.50 10.64
N THR A 85 12.09 13.66 11.97
CA THR A 85 13.24 13.95 12.86
C THR A 85 13.67 12.79 13.76
N LEU A 86 13.06 11.61 13.67
CA LEU A 86 13.59 10.43 14.38
C LEU A 86 14.67 9.74 13.55
N ASN A 87 15.76 10.47 13.28
CA ASN A 87 17.06 9.87 13.03
C ASN A 87 17.52 9.26 14.36
N LEU A 88 17.00 8.09 14.71
CA LEU A 88 17.50 7.30 15.83
C LEU A 88 18.95 6.88 15.48
N PRO A 89 19.96 7.31 16.23
CA PRO A 89 21.34 6.92 15.97
C PRO A 89 21.48 5.41 16.23
N GLY A 90 21.87 4.67 15.20
CA GLY A 90 21.96 3.19 15.23
C GLY A 90 21.16 2.46 14.15
N TYR A 91 20.46 3.16 13.24
CA TYR A 91 19.90 2.56 12.03
C TYR A 91 21.02 2.37 11.00
N GLU A 92 21.83 1.32 11.21
CA GLU A 92 22.75 0.80 10.21
C GLU A 92 21.98 0.44 8.92
N GLU A 93 22.69 0.48 7.80
CA GLU A 93 22.24 0.26 6.43
C GLU A 93 21.11 -0.80 6.23
N ASP A 94 20.07 -0.36 5.54
CA ASP A 94 19.62 -1.00 4.29
C ASP A 94 18.98 -2.39 4.30
N VAL A 95 18.29 -2.79 5.37
CA VAL A 95 17.44 -4.01 5.31
C VAL A 95 15.97 -3.62 5.38
N TRP A 96 15.28 -3.70 4.23
CA TRP A 96 13.81 -3.65 4.17
C TRP A 96 13.26 -4.78 5.07
N PRO A 97 12.69 -4.49 6.26
CA PRO A 97 12.42 -5.48 7.30
C PRO A 97 11.16 -6.33 7.03
N TYR A 98 10.68 -6.37 5.78
CA TYR A 98 9.33 -6.83 5.46
C TYR A 98 9.26 -8.35 5.37
N PRO A 99 8.09 -8.92 5.72
CA PRO A 99 7.95 -10.34 6.02
C PRO A 99 8.33 -11.22 4.83
N GLN A 100 8.93 -12.37 5.14
CA GLN A 100 9.19 -13.45 4.18
C GLN A 100 7.91 -13.98 3.52
N THR A 101 6.75 -13.75 4.14
CA THR A 101 5.46 -14.22 3.65
C THR A 101 4.70 -13.13 2.92
N VAL A 102 4.29 -13.45 1.70
CA VAL A 102 3.48 -12.57 0.84
C VAL A 102 2.01 -12.73 1.21
N PRO A 103 1.28 -11.64 1.54
CA PRO A 103 -0.17 -11.70 1.71
C PRO A 103 -0.86 -12.39 0.54
N ALA A 104 -1.76 -13.33 0.83
CA ALA A 104 -2.40 -14.14 -0.19
C ALA A 104 -3.07 -13.29 -1.28
N CYS A 105 -3.66 -12.15 -0.92
CA CYS A 105 -4.30 -11.26 -1.88
C CYS A 105 -3.32 -10.67 -2.90
N ILE A 106 -2.09 -10.36 -2.48
CA ILE A 106 -1.04 -9.84 -3.36
C ILE A 106 -0.67 -10.90 -4.39
N SER A 107 -0.39 -12.13 -3.95
CA SER A 107 0.09 -13.19 -4.85
C SER A 107 -0.99 -13.80 -5.75
N SER A 108 -2.28 -13.67 -5.42
CA SER A 108 -3.36 -14.40 -6.10
C SER A 108 -4.49 -13.56 -6.72
N HIS A 109 -4.79 -12.36 -6.20
CA HIS A 109 -6.00 -11.62 -6.61
C HIS A 109 -5.76 -10.17 -7.00
N LEU A 110 -4.67 -9.55 -6.55
CA LEU A 110 -4.45 -8.13 -6.74
C LEU A 110 -4.20 -7.81 -8.21
N LYS A 111 -5.05 -6.95 -8.78
CA LYS A 111 -4.99 -6.52 -10.19
C LYS A 111 -4.56 -5.07 -10.33
N THR A 112 -4.88 -4.22 -9.36
CA THR A 112 -4.55 -2.80 -9.41
C THR A 112 -3.98 -2.30 -8.09
N CYS A 113 -2.94 -1.48 -8.18
CA CYS A 113 -2.32 -0.78 -7.05
C CYS A 113 -2.12 0.69 -7.42
N CYS A 114 -2.52 1.61 -6.54
CA CYS A 114 -2.33 3.04 -6.73
C CYS A 114 -1.67 3.67 -5.51
N LEU A 115 -0.50 4.28 -5.68
CA LEU A 115 0.17 5.11 -4.67
C LEU A 115 -0.07 6.58 -5.00
N ILE A 116 -0.58 7.35 -4.05
CA ILE A 116 -0.90 8.77 -4.19
C ILE A 116 -0.06 9.57 -3.20
N HIS A 117 0.42 10.75 -3.62
CA HIS A 117 1.39 11.58 -2.88
C HIS A 117 2.73 10.86 -2.65
N TYR A 118 3.14 10.08 -3.64
CA TYR A 118 4.42 9.41 -3.66
C TYR A 118 5.56 10.45 -3.75
N SER A 119 6.52 10.37 -2.84
CA SER A 119 7.67 11.29 -2.80
C SER A 119 8.96 10.67 -3.35
N GLY A 120 8.99 9.34 -3.50
CA GLY A 120 10.21 8.62 -3.83
C GLY A 120 11.10 8.36 -2.62
N SER A 121 10.53 8.36 -1.40
CA SER A 121 11.31 7.95 -0.23
C SER A 121 11.74 6.49 -0.36
N LYS A 122 12.84 6.12 0.30
CA LYS A 122 13.37 4.76 0.25
C LYS A 122 12.32 3.70 0.61
N ASP A 123 11.51 3.97 1.64
CA ASP A 123 10.46 3.05 2.08
C ASP A 123 9.32 2.92 1.07
N GLU A 124 8.92 4.04 0.47
CA GLU A 124 7.90 4.05 -0.58
C GLU A 124 8.36 3.26 -1.81
N PHE A 125 9.64 3.43 -2.19
CA PHE A 125 10.25 2.68 -3.28
C PHE A 125 10.30 1.18 -2.99
N HIS A 126 10.76 0.79 -1.80
CA HIS A 126 10.81 -0.63 -1.44
C HIS A 126 9.41 -1.27 -1.36
N PHE A 127 8.40 -0.55 -0.85
CA PHE A 127 7.02 -1.04 -0.89
C PHE A 127 6.55 -1.22 -2.33
N ALA A 128 6.81 -0.23 -3.19
CA ALA A 128 6.44 -0.32 -4.60
C ALA A 128 7.10 -1.52 -5.29
N ARG A 129 8.40 -1.71 -5.07
CA ARG A 129 9.16 -2.87 -5.57
C ARG A 129 8.59 -4.18 -5.05
N TYR A 130 8.32 -4.29 -3.75
CA TYR A 130 7.71 -5.47 -3.15
C TYR A 130 6.38 -5.84 -3.82
N MET A 131 5.53 -4.86 -4.12
CA MET A 131 4.26 -5.11 -4.82
C MET A 131 4.51 -5.65 -6.23
N LEU A 132 5.45 -5.08 -6.97
CA LEU A 132 5.80 -5.50 -8.33
C LEU A 132 6.40 -6.91 -8.38
N GLU A 133 7.28 -7.23 -7.43
CA GLU A 133 7.95 -8.54 -7.36
C GLU A 133 6.98 -9.67 -6.97
N ASN A 134 5.98 -9.39 -6.13
CA ASN A 134 5.16 -10.42 -5.52
C ASN A 134 3.73 -10.53 -6.09
N ALA A 135 3.21 -9.47 -6.73
CA ALA A 135 1.85 -9.45 -7.26
C ALA A 135 1.75 -10.02 -8.68
N LYS A 136 1.76 -11.36 -8.79
CA LYS A 136 1.75 -12.09 -10.07
C LYS A 136 0.64 -11.67 -11.05
N TYR A 137 -0.52 -11.27 -10.54
CA TYR A 137 -1.69 -10.92 -11.35
C TYR A 137 -1.92 -9.40 -11.46
N LEU A 138 -0.94 -8.59 -11.05
CA LEU A 138 -1.02 -7.14 -11.12
C LEU A 138 -1.04 -6.69 -12.59
N GLN A 139 -2.12 -6.05 -12.99
CA GLN A 139 -2.33 -5.54 -14.34
C GLN A 139 -1.92 -4.08 -14.45
N THR A 140 -2.05 -3.32 -13.37
CA THR A 140 -1.79 -1.89 -13.38
C THR A 140 -1.25 -1.41 -12.04
N MET A 141 -0.09 -0.78 -12.07
CA MET A 141 0.43 0.04 -10.98
C MET A 141 0.38 1.52 -11.37
N LYS A 142 -0.15 2.36 -10.49
CA LYS A 142 -0.21 3.82 -10.68
C LYS A 142 0.55 4.50 -9.55
N ILE A 143 1.48 5.37 -9.91
CA ILE A 143 2.22 6.20 -8.96
C ILE A 143 1.88 7.66 -9.29
N ARG A 144 1.36 8.38 -8.30
CA ARG A 144 1.07 9.81 -8.41
C ARG A 144 1.97 10.56 -7.45
N PHE A 145 2.85 11.37 -8.01
CA PHE A 145 3.80 12.15 -7.24
C PHE A 145 3.11 13.24 -6.44
N ASP A 146 3.67 13.52 -5.25
CA ASP A 146 3.30 14.72 -4.53
C ASP A 146 3.86 15.95 -5.27
N CYS A 147 3.00 16.90 -5.60
CA CYS A 147 3.37 18.05 -6.45
C CYS A 147 4.14 19.15 -5.66
N GLY A 148 4.66 18.83 -4.47
CA GLY A 148 5.21 19.80 -3.52
C GLY A 148 6.69 20.16 -3.68
N TYR A 149 7.50 19.39 -4.43
CA TYR A 149 8.96 19.63 -4.51
C TYR A 149 9.53 19.27 -5.89
N VAL A 150 9.22 20.08 -6.92
CA VAL A 150 10.06 20.13 -8.12
C VAL A 150 11.18 21.12 -7.87
N THR A 151 12.35 20.65 -7.43
CA THR A 151 13.61 21.36 -7.69
C THR A 151 14.71 20.38 -8.06
N MET A 152 15.19 20.54 -9.29
CA MET A 152 16.46 20.07 -9.88
C MET A 152 16.56 18.58 -10.21
N GLY A 153 16.13 18.26 -11.43
CA GLY A 153 16.42 17.01 -12.12
C GLY A 153 15.15 16.43 -12.72
N THR A 154 14.80 16.82 -13.94
CA THR A 154 13.83 16.08 -14.76
C THR A 154 14.41 14.69 -15.04
N MET A 155 14.19 13.74 -14.13
CA MET A 155 14.25 12.32 -14.47
C MET A 155 12.83 11.89 -14.80
N ASN A 156 12.58 11.70 -16.10
CA ASN A 156 11.33 11.13 -16.57
C ASN A 156 11.24 9.69 -16.04
N LEU A 157 10.42 9.47 -15.01
CA LEU A 157 10.16 8.15 -14.45
C LEU A 157 9.62 7.15 -15.51
N SER A 158 9.02 7.67 -16.59
CA SER A 158 8.62 6.85 -17.74
C SER A 158 9.80 6.21 -18.48
N GLN A 159 10.99 6.82 -18.44
CA GLN A 159 12.21 6.27 -19.07
C GLN A 159 12.87 5.21 -18.18
N GLU A 160 12.87 5.40 -16.86
CA GLU A 160 13.56 4.50 -15.92
C GLU A 160 12.75 3.21 -15.66
N ILE A 161 11.43 3.33 -15.49
CA ILE A 161 10.52 2.17 -15.45
C ILE A 161 10.57 1.42 -16.79
N SER A 162 10.61 2.12 -17.93
CA SER A 162 10.78 1.44 -19.22
C SER A 162 12.13 0.71 -19.35
N LEU A 163 13.18 1.14 -18.65
CA LEU A 163 14.51 0.50 -18.70
C LEU A 163 14.60 -0.74 -17.80
N GLU A 164 14.01 -0.70 -16.60
CA GLU A 164 13.99 -1.86 -15.68
C GLU A 164 13.05 -2.97 -16.17
N PHE A 165 11.88 -2.62 -16.74
CA PHE A 165 10.97 -3.63 -17.29
C PHE A 165 11.44 -4.22 -18.63
N ASN A 166 12.38 -3.57 -19.35
CA ASN A 166 12.98 -4.14 -20.57
C ASN A 166 14.14 -5.13 -20.30
N HIS A 167 14.73 -5.15 -19.10
CA HIS A 167 15.72 -6.17 -18.75
C HIS A 167 15.10 -7.52 -18.35
N ALA A 168 13.79 -7.58 -18.09
CA ALA A 168 13.08 -8.82 -17.78
C ALA A 168 12.65 -9.64 -19.02
N TYR A 169 12.94 -9.17 -20.24
CA TYR A 169 12.62 -9.89 -21.49
C TYR A 169 13.82 -10.57 -22.19
N LEU A 170 14.95 -10.72 -21.50
CA LEU A 170 16.14 -11.42 -22.04
C LEU A 170 16.64 -12.51 -21.09
N LEU A 171 15.79 -13.50 -20.76
CA LEU A 171 16.23 -14.85 -20.40
C LEU A 171 15.20 -15.89 -20.88
N LEU A 172 15.09 -16.01 -22.21
CA LEU A 172 14.92 -17.30 -22.90
C LEU A 172 16.05 -17.41 -23.92
#